data_AF-A0AA35TNH8-F1
#
_entry.id   AF-A0AA35TNH8-F1
#
_cell.length_a   1.000
_cell.length_b   1.000
_cell.length_c   1.000
_cell.angle_alpha   90.00
_cell.angle_beta   90.00
_cell.angle_gamma   90.00
#
_symmetry.space_group_name_H-M   'P 1'
#
loop_
_entity.id
_entity.type
_entity.pdbx_description
1 polymer ?
#
loop_
_entity_poly.entity_id
_entity_poly.type
_entity_poly.pdbx_seq_one_letter_code
_entity_poly.pdbx_strand_id
1 'polypeptide(L)'
;MGMEFYGDDYRGADVAPFVGINTFLHLPWVKTHEELVNARPDVAIIGEPFDFGTTIRPGARYGPRALRAASTIPSPPYERFNIETGADPFGTFRTVDYGDVHVSPGDVIESHKRMSQKVKEVLEQDGIPVMLGGDHSITYANVRAFAKKYKNIGMIHFDTHADCAPQGLTGYKYDHGAHIRRIMEMGCMKGRNYSLVGPRGYWPGPDLYKWMSDQDFQWFTMLDVEELGIDYIAKEIADRANDGTDAVYLSWDIDSFDPAYAPGTGEPEPNGLTSREGIRMVRLLSKSFDPDRFAMDLVEVAPAYDVSDNSSYNGGITSGLGQRLIVELLAGLSLTKRGLDEGSPFQNDVLAASADRVKSKLRRNMRINLNETLLLFTEHIAHMLREGKGYDQIKREISGILSSDQVMPGTPEMLRRLDFEILSDHKTEITVNQPIAIPDAARM
;
A
#
# COMPACT_ATOMS: atom_id res chain seq x y z
N MET A 1 1.02 8.94 14.28
CA MET A 1 1.32 7.53 13.98
C MET A 1 2.81 7.22 13.95
N GLY A 2 3.62 7.80 13.06
CA GLY A 2 5.06 7.49 12.97
C GLY A 2 5.81 7.59 14.31
N MET A 3 5.70 8.73 15.01
CA MET A 3 6.27 8.93 16.37
C MET A 3 5.68 7.99 17.45
N GLU A 4 4.46 7.51 17.28
CA GLU A 4 3.78 6.65 18.27
C GLU A 4 4.21 5.18 18.15
N PHE A 5 4.64 4.77 16.95
CA PHE A 5 5.06 3.40 16.67
C PHE A 5 6.57 3.23 16.58
N TYR A 6 7.26 4.15 15.89
CA TYR A 6 8.72 4.14 15.72
C TYR A 6 9.47 4.93 16.81
N GLY A 7 8.75 5.57 17.75
CA GLY A 7 9.35 6.29 18.87
C GLY A 7 10.26 7.45 18.46
N ASP A 8 11.38 7.60 19.18
CA ASP A 8 12.38 8.63 18.89
C ASP A 8 13.21 8.36 17.61
N ASP A 9 13.25 7.11 17.11
CA ASP A 9 13.97 6.78 15.87
C ASP A 9 13.42 7.60 14.69
N TYR A 10 12.10 7.86 14.66
CA TYR A 10 11.45 8.74 13.68
C TYR A 10 12.07 10.15 13.59
N ARG A 11 12.73 10.63 14.65
CA ARG A 11 13.38 11.96 14.74
C ARG A 11 14.89 11.92 14.45
N GLY A 12 15.44 10.76 14.09
CA GLY A 12 16.85 10.64 13.71
C GLY A 12 17.20 11.53 12.51
N ALA A 13 18.48 11.87 12.38
CA ALA A 13 18.98 12.49 11.15
C ALA A 13 18.87 11.50 9.99
N ASP A 14 18.56 12.00 8.78
CA ASP A 14 18.50 11.21 7.55
C ASP A 14 19.75 10.33 7.38
N VAL A 15 19.63 9.02 7.63
CA VAL A 15 20.71 8.08 7.34
C VAL A 15 20.66 7.77 5.85
N ALA A 16 21.81 7.88 5.19
CA ALA A 16 21.92 7.65 3.76
C ALA A 16 21.51 6.20 3.41
N PRO A 17 20.75 5.95 2.32
CA PRO A 17 20.12 4.65 2.06
C PRO A 17 21.06 3.43 2.02
N PHE A 18 22.35 3.67 1.73
CA PHE A 18 23.39 2.64 1.65
C PHE A 18 24.04 2.27 3.00
N VAL A 19 23.63 2.92 4.10
CA VAL A 19 24.13 2.71 5.47
C VAL A 19 23.09 1.97 6.30
N GLY A 20 23.53 1.02 7.12
CA GLY A 20 22.68 0.31 8.06
C GLY A 20 22.52 -1.17 7.73
N ILE A 21 21.52 -1.81 8.35
CA ILE A 21 21.10 -3.17 8.02
C ILE A 21 19.92 -3.03 7.06
N ASN A 22 20.04 -3.54 5.84
CA ASN A 22 19.01 -3.44 4.81
C ASN A 22 17.80 -4.31 5.14
N THR A 23 16.90 -3.82 6.00
CA THR A 23 15.49 -4.20 6.02
C THR A 23 14.74 -3.51 4.89
N PHE A 24 13.52 -3.97 4.60
CA PHE A 24 12.66 -3.36 3.58
C PHE A 24 12.43 -1.89 3.93
N LEU A 25 12.91 -0.98 3.07
CA LEU A 25 12.83 0.48 3.26
C LEU A 25 13.45 1.01 4.58
N HIS A 26 14.35 0.24 5.20
CA HIS A 26 14.92 0.46 6.55
C HIS A 26 13.92 0.37 7.71
N LEU A 27 12.74 -0.23 7.50
CA LEU A 27 11.74 -0.45 8.55
C LEU A 27 12.28 -1.23 9.76
N PRO A 28 11.68 -1.06 10.96
CA PRO A 28 12.07 -1.80 12.15
C PRO A 28 12.06 -3.31 11.92
N TRP A 29 13.11 -3.98 12.37
CA TRP A 29 13.26 -5.42 12.25
C TRP A 29 12.66 -6.15 13.44
N VAL A 30 11.63 -6.95 13.19
CA VAL A 30 11.07 -7.94 14.11
C VAL A 30 11.66 -9.31 13.78
N LYS A 31 12.17 -10.02 14.79
CA LYS A 31 12.94 -11.27 14.64
C LYS A 31 12.19 -12.50 15.14
N THR A 32 11.29 -12.32 16.11
CA THR A 32 10.58 -13.42 16.77
C THR A 32 9.06 -13.22 16.75
N HIS A 33 8.31 -14.30 16.90
CA HIS A 33 6.84 -14.23 17.03
C HIS A 33 6.41 -13.42 18.26
N GLU A 34 7.16 -13.49 19.37
CA GLU A 34 6.90 -12.67 20.56
C GLU A 34 7.08 -11.17 20.28
N GLU A 35 8.14 -10.78 19.57
CA GLU A 35 8.34 -9.40 19.12
C GLU A 35 7.23 -8.94 18.16
N LEU A 36 6.74 -9.81 17.28
CA LEU A 36 5.62 -9.53 16.37
C LEU A 36 4.32 -9.26 17.15
N VAL A 37 3.98 -10.13 18.09
CA VAL A 37 2.81 -10.00 18.99
C VAL A 37 2.91 -8.74 19.84
N ASN A 38 4.11 -8.35 20.28
CA ASN A 38 4.30 -7.11 21.04
C ASN A 38 4.18 -5.85 20.17
N ALA A 39 4.73 -5.87 18.94
CA ALA A 39 4.61 -4.77 17.99
C ALA A 39 3.17 -4.58 17.46
N ARG A 40 2.42 -5.69 17.32
CA ARG A 40 1.07 -5.75 16.71
C ARG A 40 1.00 -5.01 15.37
N PRO A 41 1.89 -5.27 14.40
CA PRO A 41 1.97 -4.47 13.17
C PRO A 41 0.68 -4.58 12.35
N ASP A 42 0.30 -3.49 11.67
CA ASP A 42 -0.79 -3.51 10.71
C ASP A 42 -0.33 -4.16 9.39
N VAL A 43 0.97 -4.07 9.06
CA VAL A 43 1.59 -4.68 7.88
C VAL A 43 2.93 -5.33 8.30
N ALA A 44 3.16 -6.58 7.88
CA ALA A 44 4.43 -7.28 8.11
C ALA A 44 5.02 -7.76 6.79
N ILE A 45 6.23 -7.28 6.49
CA ILE A 45 7.01 -7.71 5.33
C ILE A 45 7.71 -9.03 5.67
N ILE A 46 7.57 -10.06 4.83
CA ILE A 46 8.16 -11.39 5.03
C ILE A 46 9.03 -11.70 3.80
N GLY A 47 10.29 -12.09 3.98
CA GLY A 47 11.10 -12.58 2.86
C GLY A 47 11.03 -14.10 2.71
N GLU A 48 10.87 -14.61 1.48
CA GLU A 48 10.74 -16.05 1.22
C GLU A 48 11.85 -16.53 0.25
N PRO A 49 13.11 -16.69 0.74
CA PRO A 49 14.28 -16.94 -0.11
C PRO A 49 14.34 -18.38 -0.64
N PHE A 50 13.48 -18.70 -1.61
CA PHE A 50 13.24 -20.06 -2.12
C PHE A 50 13.14 -20.09 -3.64
N ASP A 51 13.86 -20.98 -4.33
CA ASP A 51 13.73 -21.17 -5.79
C ASP A 51 13.89 -22.66 -6.20
N PHE A 52 13.37 -23.58 -5.37
CA PHE A 52 13.44 -25.03 -5.62
C PHE A 52 12.22 -25.57 -6.39
N GLY A 53 11.24 -24.73 -6.67
CA GLY A 53 10.16 -24.94 -7.62
C GLY A 53 10.46 -24.40 -9.02
N THR A 54 11.50 -23.57 -9.22
CA THR A 54 11.91 -23.08 -10.53
C THR A 54 12.36 -24.19 -11.48
N THR A 55 11.94 -24.14 -12.75
CA THR A 55 12.32 -25.16 -13.75
C THR A 55 13.33 -24.69 -14.82
N ILE A 56 13.42 -23.38 -15.11
CA ILE A 56 14.39 -22.86 -16.09
C ILE A 56 15.63 -22.19 -15.45
N ARG A 57 15.49 -21.00 -14.83
CA ARG A 57 16.62 -20.16 -14.37
C ARG A 57 16.52 -19.85 -12.88
N PRO A 58 17.28 -20.54 -12.00
CA PRO A 58 17.24 -20.27 -10.57
C PRO A 58 17.91 -18.95 -10.21
N GLY A 59 17.59 -18.39 -9.05
CA GLY A 59 18.11 -17.11 -8.58
C GLY A 59 17.12 -16.34 -7.71
N ALA A 60 15.82 -16.64 -7.80
CA ALA A 60 14.76 -15.98 -7.05
C ALA A 60 14.90 -16.11 -5.52
N ARG A 61 15.70 -17.09 -5.03
CA ARG A 61 16.08 -17.18 -3.60
C ARG A 61 16.82 -15.93 -3.08
N TYR A 62 17.38 -15.11 -3.96
CA TYR A 62 18.06 -13.85 -3.59
C TYR A 62 17.17 -12.61 -3.78
N GLY A 63 16.00 -12.74 -4.42
CA GLY A 63 15.00 -11.69 -4.58
C GLY A 63 14.64 -10.94 -3.29
N PRO A 64 14.36 -11.62 -2.15
CA PRO A 64 14.01 -10.94 -0.90
C PRO A 64 15.13 -10.04 -0.36
N ARG A 65 16.39 -10.31 -0.72
CA ARG A 65 17.53 -9.46 -0.35
C ARG A 65 17.64 -8.25 -1.28
N ALA A 66 17.54 -8.46 -2.59
CA ALA A 66 17.59 -7.37 -3.56
C ALA A 66 16.41 -6.38 -3.41
N LEU A 67 15.20 -6.88 -3.11
CA LEU A 67 14.02 -6.06 -2.83
C LEU A 67 14.19 -5.13 -1.62
N ARG A 68 14.96 -5.56 -0.61
CA ARG A 68 15.34 -4.69 0.53
C ARG A 68 16.46 -3.72 0.14
N ALA A 69 17.48 -4.22 -0.56
CA ALA A 69 18.62 -3.45 -1.03
C ALA A 69 18.26 -2.29 -1.99
N ALA A 70 17.19 -2.44 -2.78
CA ALA A 70 16.74 -1.45 -3.77
C ALA A 70 16.18 -0.13 -3.17
N SER A 71 16.31 0.10 -1.87
CA SER A 71 15.80 1.31 -1.22
C SER A 71 16.65 2.53 -1.57
N THR A 72 16.00 3.55 -2.13
CA THR A 72 16.64 4.79 -2.59
C THR A 72 16.35 6.01 -1.70
N ILE A 73 15.56 5.82 -0.63
CA ILE A 73 15.03 6.91 0.21
C ILE A 73 15.68 6.85 1.61
N PRO A 74 16.27 7.95 2.13
CA PRO A 74 16.84 7.99 3.47
C PRO A 74 15.87 7.51 4.55
N SER A 75 16.39 6.99 5.66
CA SER A 75 15.57 6.59 6.80
C SER A 75 16.38 6.56 8.08
N PRO A 76 15.84 6.96 9.24
CA PRO A 76 14.59 7.72 9.42
C PRO A 76 14.61 9.05 8.65
N PRO A 77 13.46 9.72 8.42
CA PRO A 77 12.13 9.38 8.92
C PRO A 77 11.48 8.22 8.17
N TYR A 78 10.52 7.57 8.84
CA TYR A 78 9.68 6.50 8.29
C TYR A 78 8.43 7.05 7.61
N GLU A 79 8.61 8.11 6.81
CA GLU A 79 7.58 8.63 5.89
C GLU A 79 8.01 8.29 4.46
N ARG A 80 7.08 7.83 3.63
CA ARG A 80 7.30 7.56 2.19
C ARG A 80 6.24 8.27 1.37
N PHE A 81 6.16 9.57 1.59
CA PHE A 81 5.26 10.47 0.88
C PHE A 81 5.40 10.35 -0.65
N ASN A 82 4.32 9.98 -1.32
CA ASN A 82 4.25 9.86 -2.77
C ASN A 82 3.84 11.19 -3.40
N ILE A 83 4.78 11.82 -4.10
CA ILE A 83 4.60 13.13 -4.73
C ILE A 83 3.50 13.20 -5.81
N GLU A 84 3.11 12.06 -6.39
CA GLU A 84 2.07 12.01 -7.43
C GLU A 84 0.66 11.80 -6.84
N THR A 85 0.55 10.99 -5.78
CA THR A 85 -0.75 10.58 -5.21
C THR A 85 -1.10 11.28 -3.90
N GLY A 86 -0.14 11.98 -3.28
CA GLY A 86 -0.32 12.64 -1.99
C GLY A 86 -0.46 11.67 -0.81
N ALA A 87 -0.18 10.38 -1.00
CA ALA A 87 -0.35 9.33 0.00
C ALA A 87 0.97 9.01 0.72
N ASP A 88 0.89 8.68 2.00
CA ASP A 88 1.97 8.06 2.77
C ASP A 88 1.43 6.85 3.54
N PRO A 89 1.80 5.61 3.16
CA PRO A 89 1.31 4.42 3.83
C PRO A 89 1.86 4.27 5.26
N PHE A 90 3.07 4.76 5.55
CA PHE A 90 3.72 4.54 6.85
C PHE A 90 3.24 5.52 7.93
N GLY A 91 2.61 6.62 7.54
CA GLY A 91 1.76 7.45 8.39
C GLY A 91 0.38 6.84 8.71
N THR A 92 0.01 5.71 8.09
CA THR A 92 -1.31 5.05 8.20
C THR A 92 -1.24 3.60 8.71
N PHE A 93 -0.15 2.89 8.42
CA PHE A 93 0.10 1.51 8.83
C PHE A 93 1.39 1.39 9.63
N ARG A 94 1.31 0.75 10.78
CA ARG A 94 2.45 0.33 11.60
C ARG A 94 3.12 -0.85 10.91
N THR A 95 4.20 -0.59 10.17
CA THR A 95 4.84 -1.58 9.30
C THR A 95 6.16 -2.05 9.88
N VAL A 96 6.41 -3.36 9.83
CA VAL A 96 7.69 -3.97 10.23
C VAL A 96 8.24 -4.86 9.14
N ASP A 97 9.57 -5.01 9.10
CA ASP A 97 10.21 -6.13 8.42
C ASP A 97 10.25 -7.30 9.41
N TYR A 98 9.52 -8.38 9.12
CA TYR A 98 9.52 -9.58 9.95
C TYR A 98 10.66 -10.54 9.58
N GLY A 99 11.59 -10.12 8.72
CA GLY A 99 12.72 -10.93 8.25
C GLY A 99 12.30 -12.10 7.36
N ASP A 100 13.22 -13.03 7.15
CA ASP A 100 13.02 -14.13 6.21
C ASP A 100 12.38 -15.37 6.85
N VAL A 101 11.70 -16.18 6.05
CA VAL A 101 11.38 -17.57 6.41
C VAL A 101 12.67 -18.39 6.42
N HIS A 102 12.88 -19.18 7.46
CA HIS A 102 13.98 -20.15 7.51
C HIS A 102 13.67 -21.36 6.60
N VAL A 103 13.86 -21.19 5.29
CA VAL A 103 13.69 -22.26 4.29
C VAL A 103 14.57 -23.48 4.58
N SER A 104 14.21 -24.63 4.01
CA SER A 104 14.97 -25.87 4.09
C SER A 104 15.51 -26.22 2.69
N PRO A 105 16.78 -25.91 2.38
CA PRO A 105 17.34 -26.15 1.04
C PRO A 105 17.18 -27.61 0.58
N GLY A 106 16.52 -27.80 -0.57
CA GLY A 106 16.21 -29.13 -1.11
C GLY A 106 14.98 -29.83 -0.51
N ASP A 107 14.28 -29.23 0.46
CA ASP A 107 13.00 -29.72 0.97
C ASP A 107 11.90 -28.65 0.79
N VAL A 108 11.17 -28.80 -0.31
CA VAL A 108 10.05 -27.94 -0.69
C VAL A 108 8.90 -28.02 0.31
N ILE A 109 8.57 -29.22 0.82
CA ILE A 109 7.40 -29.43 1.66
C ILE A 109 7.59 -28.81 3.04
N GLU A 110 8.77 -28.99 3.64
CA GLU A 110 9.12 -28.34 4.90
C GLU A 110 9.30 -26.82 4.72
N SER A 111 9.85 -26.35 3.59
CA SER A 111 9.93 -24.91 3.29
C SER A 111 8.53 -24.29 3.20
N HIS A 112 7.62 -24.88 2.41
CA HIS A 112 6.22 -24.44 2.31
C HIS A 112 5.50 -24.48 3.66
N LYS A 113 5.78 -25.48 4.51
CA LYS A 113 5.21 -25.54 5.86
C LYS A 113 5.68 -24.36 6.74
N ARG A 114 6.93 -23.94 6.62
CA ARG A 114 7.48 -22.79 7.36
C ARG A 114 6.97 -21.45 6.83
N MET A 115 6.83 -21.29 5.52
CA MET A 115 6.15 -20.14 4.88
C MET A 115 4.72 -20.01 5.40
N SER A 116 3.92 -21.08 5.29
CA SER A 116 2.55 -21.10 5.82
C SER A 116 2.45 -20.81 7.32
N GLN A 117 3.48 -21.13 8.11
CA GLN A 117 3.52 -20.83 9.54
C GLN A 117 3.82 -19.36 9.79
N LYS A 118 4.79 -18.76 9.10
CA LYS A 118 5.16 -17.35 9.27
C LYS A 118 4.07 -16.39 8.77
N VAL A 119 3.39 -16.72 7.66
CA VAL A 119 2.20 -15.99 7.20
C VAL A 119 1.04 -16.12 8.20
N LYS A 120 0.82 -17.32 8.77
CA LYS A 120 -0.20 -17.53 9.81
C LYS A 120 0.04 -16.66 11.05
N GLU A 121 1.29 -16.52 11.49
CA GLU A 121 1.65 -15.71 12.66
C GLU A 121 1.26 -14.23 12.51
N VAL A 122 1.38 -13.67 11.30
CA VAL A 122 0.92 -12.30 10.97
C VAL A 122 -0.60 -12.22 10.92
N LEU A 123 -1.26 -13.18 10.26
CA LEU A 123 -2.72 -13.24 10.15
C LEU A 123 -3.43 -13.41 11.51
N GLU A 124 -2.76 -14.03 12.49
CA GLU A 124 -3.23 -14.16 13.88
C GLU A 124 -3.13 -12.86 14.68
N GLN A 125 -2.42 -11.83 14.19
CA GLN A 125 -2.39 -10.47 14.76
C GLN A 125 -3.33 -9.50 14.01
N ASP A 126 -4.19 -10.03 13.12
CA ASP A 126 -5.00 -9.24 12.18
C ASP A 126 -4.19 -8.32 11.24
N GLY A 127 -2.89 -8.57 11.09
CA GLY A 127 -2.02 -7.82 10.18
C GLY A 127 -2.04 -8.32 8.73
N ILE A 128 -1.60 -7.46 7.82
CA ILE A 128 -1.45 -7.71 6.38
C ILE A 128 -0.07 -8.36 6.13
N PRO A 129 0.01 -9.62 5.68
CA PRO A 129 1.27 -10.21 5.24
C PRO A 129 1.61 -9.76 3.81
N VAL A 130 2.85 -9.31 3.63
CA VAL A 130 3.42 -8.93 2.33
C VAL A 130 4.68 -9.76 2.11
N MET A 131 4.62 -10.73 1.20
CA MET A 131 5.74 -11.65 0.94
C MET A 131 6.63 -11.11 -0.19
N LEU A 132 7.95 -11.19 0.03
CA LEU A 132 8.99 -10.79 -0.92
C LEU A 132 9.70 -12.02 -1.47
N GLY A 133 9.80 -12.07 -2.80
CA GLY A 133 10.71 -12.92 -3.56
C GLY A 133 10.45 -14.41 -3.44
N GLY A 134 11.40 -15.19 -3.95
CA GLY A 134 11.22 -16.61 -4.21
C GLY A 134 10.55 -16.88 -5.55
N ASP A 135 10.56 -18.15 -5.98
CA ASP A 135 9.83 -18.61 -7.17
C ASP A 135 8.32 -18.65 -6.91
N HIS A 136 7.49 -18.69 -7.96
CA HIS A 136 6.03 -18.57 -7.80
C HIS A 136 5.37 -19.73 -7.02
N SER A 137 6.07 -20.85 -6.77
CA SER A 137 5.51 -21.96 -5.99
C SER A 137 5.21 -21.60 -4.53
N ILE A 138 5.82 -20.54 -3.99
CA ILE A 138 5.57 -20.06 -2.62
C ILE A 138 4.13 -19.62 -2.41
N THR A 139 3.46 -19.10 -3.44
CA THR A 139 2.10 -18.56 -3.36
C THR A 139 1.10 -19.64 -2.92
N TYR A 140 1.30 -20.89 -3.32
CA TYR A 140 0.54 -22.02 -2.79
C TYR A 140 0.68 -22.16 -1.26
N ALA A 141 1.89 -22.00 -0.71
CA ALA A 141 2.12 -22.07 0.73
C ALA A 141 1.47 -20.90 1.48
N ASN A 142 1.45 -19.72 0.87
CA ASN A 142 0.94 -18.49 1.47
C ASN A 142 -0.59 -18.43 1.44
N VAL A 143 -1.19 -18.71 0.28
CA VAL A 143 -2.64 -18.87 0.13
C VAL A 143 -3.15 -20.00 1.02
N ARG A 144 -2.39 -21.09 1.23
CA ARG A 144 -2.76 -22.17 2.19
C ARG A 144 -2.81 -21.70 3.65
N ALA A 145 -2.05 -20.67 4.03
CA ALA A 145 -2.19 -20.04 5.34
C ALA A 145 -3.39 -19.09 5.38
N PHE A 146 -3.54 -18.25 4.36
CA PHE A 146 -4.66 -17.32 4.19
C PHE A 146 -6.03 -18.04 4.22
N ALA A 147 -6.13 -19.18 3.52
CA ALA A 147 -7.29 -20.06 3.47
C ALA A 147 -7.67 -20.71 4.81
N LYS A 148 -6.83 -20.60 5.86
CA LYS A 148 -7.21 -21.00 7.22
C LYS A 148 -8.13 -19.96 7.86
N LYS A 149 -7.89 -18.66 7.60
CA LYS A 149 -8.67 -17.53 8.12
C LYS A 149 -9.89 -17.23 7.25
N TYR A 150 -9.70 -17.15 5.94
CA TYR A 150 -10.74 -16.83 4.95
C TYR A 150 -11.10 -18.08 4.11
N LYS A 151 -12.34 -18.21 3.62
CA LYS A 151 -12.83 -19.46 2.98
C LYS A 151 -13.26 -19.29 1.53
N ASN A 152 -13.72 -18.11 1.14
CA ASN A 152 -13.98 -17.75 -0.26
C ASN A 152 -13.04 -16.59 -0.65
N ILE A 153 -11.86 -16.91 -1.15
CA ILE A 153 -10.84 -15.93 -1.55
C ILE A 153 -11.10 -15.48 -2.99
N GLY A 154 -10.98 -14.17 -3.23
CA GLY A 154 -10.76 -13.62 -4.57
C GLY A 154 -9.27 -13.46 -4.82
N MET A 155 -8.80 -13.77 -6.02
CA MET A 155 -7.38 -13.72 -6.35
C MET A 155 -7.16 -13.00 -7.67
N ILE A 156 -6.20 -12.06 -7.65
CA ILE A 156 -5.71 -11.39 -8.83
C ILE A 156 -4.26 -11.84 -9.01
N HIS A 157 -3.93 -12.26 -10.23
CA HIS A 157 -2.67 -12.86 -10.59
C HIS A 157 -2.07 -12.08 -11.77
N PHE A 158 -0.96 -11.39 -11.55
CA PHE A 158 -0.20 -10.74 -12.62
C PHE A 158 0.97 -11.62 -13.00
N ASP A 159 0.97 -12.15 -14.22
CA ASP A 159 1.91 -13.19 -14.65
C ASP A 159 1.92 -13.31 -16.18
N THR A 160 3.08 -13.65 -16.74
CA THR A 160 3.29 -14.11 -18.12
C THR A 160 2.68 -15.48 -18.39
N HIS A 161 2.60 -16.30 -17.34
CA HIS A 161 2.27 -17.72 -17.36
C HIS A 161 0.90 -17.97 -16.71
N ALA A 162 0.36 -19.17 -16.92
CA ALA A 162 -0.96 -19.55 -16.39
C ALA A 162 -0.91 -20.38 -15.08
N ASP A 163 0.28 -20.83 -14.69
CA ASP A 163 0.65 -21.55 -13.46
C ASP A 163 -0.31 -22.64 -12.95
N CYS A 164 -0.97 -23.29 -13.90
CA CYS A 164 -1.98 -24.31 -13.65
C CYS A 164 -1.63 -25.69 -14.22
N ALA A 165 -0.33 -25.98 -14.44
CA ALA A 165 0.12 -27.28 -14.93
C ALA A 165 -0.33 -28.43 -14.01
N PRO A 166 -0.98 -29.50 -14.54
CA PRO A 166 -1.61 -30.52 -13.72
C PRO A 166 -0.60 -31.35 -12.90
N GLN A 167 0.60 -31.57 -13.45
CA GLN A 167 1.68 -32.37 -12.85
C GLN A 167 2.95 -31.53 -12.56
N GLY A 168 2.87 -30.20 -12.66
CA GLY A 168 4.04 -29.36 -12.86
C GLY A 168 4.54 -29.34 -14.30
N LEU A 169 5.50 -28.47 -14.58
CA LEU A 169 6.17 -28.33 -15.88
C LEU A 169 7.15 -29.49 -16.13
N THR A 170 7.81 -29.99 -15.07
CA THR A 170 8.81 -31.07 -15.16
C THR A 170 8.43 -32.36 -14.41
N GLY A 171 7.15 -32.48 -14.03
CA GLY A 171 6.62 -33.65 -13.31
C GLY A 171 6.61 -33.51 -11.78
N TYR A 172 6.92 -32.33 -11.25
CA TYR A 172 6.81 -32.01 -9.84
C TYR A 172 5.62 -31.08 -9.54
N LYS A 173 4.58 -31.61 -8.87
CA LYS A 173 3.30 -30.91 -8.64
C LYS A 173 3.34 -29.59 -7.85
N TYR A 174 4.47 -29.25 -7.25
CA TYR A 174 4.68 -28.01 -6.49
C TYR A 174 5.87 -27.23 -7.06
N ASP A 175 6.13 -27.37 -8.36
CA ASP A 175 6.94 -26.39 -9.11
C ASP A 175 6.13 -25.10 -9.32
N HIS A 176 6.82 -24.03 -9.74
CA HIS A 176 6.22 -22.71 -9.92
C HIS A 176 5.05 -22.73 -10.91
N GLY A 177 5.21 -23.32 -12.10
CA GLY A 177 4.16 -23.44 -13.11
C GLY A 177 2.90 -24.26 -12.76
N ALA A 178 2.68 -24.64 -11.49
CA ALA A 178 1.52 -25.39 -11.01
C ALA A 178 0.84 -24.82 -9.75
N HIS A 179 1.27 -23.69 -9.19
CA HIS A 179 0.74 -23.21 -7.89
C HIS A 179 -0.77 -22.91 -7.92
N ILE A 180 -1.28 -22.26 -8.96
CA ILE A 180 -2.71 -21.96 -9.14
C ILE A 180 -3.54 -23.25 -9.17
N ARG A 181 -3.03 -24.30 -9.83
CA ARG A 181 -3.70 -25.60 -9.86
C ARG A 181 -3.83 -26.20 -8.46
N ARG A 182 -2.78 -26.11 -7.65
CA ARG A 182 -2.76 -26.58 -6.26
C ARG A 182 -3.66 -25.72 -5.36
N ILE A 183 -3.79 -24.42 -5.63
CA ILE A 183 -4.70 -23.50 -4.91
C ILE A 183 -6.16 -23.84 -5.19
N MET A 184 -6.54 -24.04 -6.46
CA MET A 184 -7.90 -24.47 -6.82
C MET A 184 -8.28 -25.81 -6.18
N GLU A 185 -7.33 -26.76 -6.10
CA GLU A 185 -7.52 -28.05 -5.44
C GLU A 185 -7.76 -27.94 -3.91
N MET A 186 -7.46 -26.79 -3.27
CA MET A 186 -7.82 -26.55 -1.87
C MET A 186 -9.30 -26.15 -1.67
N GLY A 187 -10.03 -25.79 -2.73
CA GLY A 187 -11.43 -25.39 -2.66
C GLY A 187 -11.69 -24.06 -1.93
N CYS A 188 -10.66 -23.25 -1.69
CA CYS A 188 -10.75 -21.94 -1.02
C CYS A 188 -11.02 -20.76 -1.97
N MET A 189 -11.13 -21.04 -3.27
CA MET A 189 -11.30 -20.06 -4.34
C MET A 189 -12.26 -20.62 -5.39
N LYS A 190 -13.16 -19.78 -5.90
CA LYS A 190 -13.98 -20.07 -7.08
C LYS A 190 -13.29 -19.45 -8.29
N GLY A 191 -13.23 -20.14 -9.43
CA GLY A 191 -12.56 -19.59 -10.62
C GLY A 191 -13.18 -18.27 -11.13
N ARG A 192 -14.49 -18.07 -10.93
CA ARG A 192 -15.18 -16.78 -11.17
C ARG A 192 -14.57 -15.59 -10.41
N ASN A 193 -13.91 -15.86 -9.29
CA ASN A 193 -13.26 -14.88 -8.42
C ASN A 193 -11.72 -14.86 -8.62
N TYR A 194 -11.22 -15.61 -9.60
CA TYR A 194 -9.83 -15.59 -10.07
C TYR A 194 -9.73 -14.83 -11.40
N SER A 195 -8.72 -13.98 -11.50
CA SER A 195 -8.38 -13.23 -12.71
C SER A 195 -6.87 -13.22 -12.94
N LEU A 196 -6.44 -13.62 -14.12
CA LEU A 196 -5.04 -13.63 -14.58
C LEU A 196 -4.79 -12.51 -15.59
N VAL A 197 -3.73 -11.72 -15.42
CA VAL A 197 -3.38 -10.60 -16.30
C VAL A 197 -1.94 -10.70 -16.74
N GLY A 198 -1.73 -10.71 -18.06
CA GLY A 198 -0.41 -10.76 -18.68
C GLY A 198 -0.02 -12.00 -19.51
N PRO A 199 -0.83 -13.08 -19.66
CA PRO A 199 -0.42 -14.23 -20.46
C PRO A 199 0.03 -13.90 -21.87
N ARG A 200 1.19 -14.44 -22.24
CA ARG A 200 1.81 -14.31 -23.57
C ARG A 200 2.78 -15.46 -23.81
N GLY A 201 3.50 -15.43 -24.94
CA GLY A 201 4.39 -16.53 -25.33
C GLY A 201 3.63 -17.75 -25.85
N TYR A 202 4.15 -18.94 -25.57
CA TYR A 202 3.71 -20.21 -26.22
C TYR A 202 3.02 -21.21 -25.27
N TRP A 203 2.74 -20.82 -24.04
CA TRP A 203 2.07 -21.64 -23.04
C TRP A 203 1.01 -20.80 -22.31
N PRO A 204 -0.17 -21.34 -21.93
CA PRO A 204 -0.60 -22.73 -22.01
C PRO A 204 -1.10 -23.17 -23.40
N GLY A 205 -1.16 -24.50 -23.60
CA GLY A 205 -1.76 -25.10 -24.80
C GLY A 205 -3.30 -25.19 -24.75
N PRO A 206 -3.97 -25.53 -25.88
CA PRO A 206 -5.44 -25.50 -25.99
C PRO A 206 -6.22 -26.31 -24.94
N ASP A 207 -5.71 -27.48 -24.53
CA ASP A 207 -6.37 -28.32 -23.52
C ASP A 207 -6.39 -27.65 -22.13
N LEU A 208 -5.34 -26.90 -21.80
CA LEU A 208 -5.23 -26.21 -20.52
C LEU A 208 -6.01 -24.88 -20.54
N TYR A 209 -6.05 -24.18 -21.68
CA TYR A 209 -7.02 -23.09 -21.90
C TYR A 209 -8.47 -23.57 -21.73
N LYS A 210 -8.81 -24.73 -22.30
CA LYS A 210 -10.13 -25.34 -22.09
C LYS A 210 -10.37 -25.62 -20.60
N TRP A 211 -9.39 -26.18 -19.89
CA TRP A 211 -9.53 -26.40 -18.44
C TRP A 211 -9.75 -25.10 -17.66
N MET A 212 -9.00 -24.03 -17.95
CA MET A 212 -9.18 -22.70 -17.34
C MET A 212 -10.61 -22.16 -17.57
N SER A 213 -11.11 -22.27 -18.81
CA SER A 213 -12.49 -21.92 -19.16
C SER A 213 -13.52 -22.77 -18.41
N ASP A 214 -13.29 -24.09 -18.31
CA ASP A 214 -14.14 -25.00 -17.53
C ASP A 214 -14.09 -24.74 -16.00
N GLN A 215 -13.12 -23.96 -15.51
CA GLN A 215 -13.07 -23.47 -14.12
C GLN A 215 -13.77 -22.09 -13.91
N ASP A 216 -14.25 -21.44 -14.97
CA ASP A 216 -14.78 -20.06 -14.96
C ASP A 216 -13.71 -18.97 -14.66
N PHE A 217 -12.45 -19.25 -15.03
CA PHE A 217 -11.35 -18.27 -14.93
C PHE A 217 -11.57 -17.10 -15.89
N GLN A 218 -11.24 -15.89 -15.46
CA GLN A 218 -10.95 -14.79 -16.38
C GLN A 218 -9.45 -14.71 -16.61
N TRP A 219 -9.05 -14.43 -17.85
CA TRP A 219 -7.70 -13.99 -18.16
C TRP A 219 -7.73 -12.81 -19.12
N PHE A 220 -6.66 -12.01 -19.11
CA PHE A 220 -6.39 -10.94 -20.05
C PHE A 220 -4.95 -11.10 -20.53
N THR A 221 -4.79 -11.52 -21.78
CA THR A 221 -3.48 -11.60 -22.43
C THR A 221 -2.89 -10.20 -22.63
N MET A 222 -1.61 -10.08 -23.01
CA MET A 222 -1.07 -8.76 -23.35
C MET A 222 -1.73 -8.14 -24.60
N LEU A 223 -2.36 -8.93 -25.47
CA LEU A 223 -3.19 -8.40 -26.55
C LEU A 223 -4.46 -7.75 -25.99
N ASP A 224 -5.11 -8.38 -25.02
CA ASP A 224 -6.28 -7.77 -24.34
C ASP A 224 -5.89 -6.50 -23.57
N VAL A 225 -4.67 -6.44 -23.02
CA VAL A 225 -4.13 -5.22 -22.38
C VAL A 225 -3.96 -4.08 -23.39
N GLU A 226 -3.45 -4.36 -24.59
CA GLU A 226 -3.31 -3.39 -25.68
C GLU A 226 -4.68 -2.92 -26.21
N GLU A 227 -5.63 -3.84 -26.40
CA GLU A 227 -6.94 -3.54 -27.01
C GLU A 227 -7.97 -2.91 -26.04
N LEU A 228 -8.05 -3.40 -24.80
CA LEU A 228 -9.06 -2.96 -23.82
C LEU A 228 -8.55 -1.84 -22.89
N GLY A 229 -7.25 -1.77 -22.68
CA GLY A 229 -6.61 -0.82 -21.79
C GLY A 229 -6.68 -1.19 -20.30
N ILE A 230 -5.61 -0.86 -19.58
CA ILE A 230 -5.39 -1.25 -18.18
C ILE A 230 -6.44 -0.74 -17.19
N ASP A 231 -7.10 0.39 -17.46
CA ASP A 231 -8.11 0.97 -16.57
C ASP A 231 -9.38 0.10 -16.50
N TYR A 232 -9.81 -0.42 -17.65
CA TYR A 232 -10.95 -1.33 -17.74
C TYR A 232 -10.63 -2.66 -17.06
N ILE A 233 -9.47 -3.24 -17.38
CA ILE A 233 -9.01 -4.51 -16.81
C ILE A 233 -8.88 -4.41 -15.29
N ALA A 234 -8.26 -3.35 -14.76
CA ALA A 234 -8.12 -3.16 -13.32
C ALA A 234 -9.48 -3.07 -12.61
N LYS A 235 -10.49 -2.43 -13.21
CA LYS A 235 -11.84 -2.40 -12.65
C LYS A 235 -12.49 -3.80 -12.66
N GLU A 236 -12.46 -4.49 -13.80
CA GLU A 236 -13.12 -5.79 -13.97
C GLU A 236 -12.54 -6.84 -13.01
N ILE A 237 -11.21 -6.92 -12.91
CA ILE A 237 -10.56 -7.90 -12.00
C ILE A 237 -10.78 -7.57 -10.53
N ALA A 238 -10.91 -6.29 -10.16
CA ALA A 238 -11.24 -5.88 -8.79
C ALA A 238 -12.69 -6.20 -8.42
N ASP A 239 -13.65 -5.97 -9.33
CA ASP A 239 -15.05 -6.34 -9.12
C ASP A 239 -15.19 -7.87 -8.95
N ARG A 240 -14.56 -8.65 -9.84
CA ARG A 240 -14.53 -10.13 -9.76
C ARG A 240 -13.86 -10.64 -8.48
N ALA A 241 -12.76 -10.03 -8.04
CA ALA A 241 -12.08 -10.41 -6.80
C ALA A 241 -12.93 -10.13 -5.55
N ASN A 242 -13.81 -9.14 -5.58
CA ASN A 242 -14.69 -8.76 -4.46
C ASN A 242 -16.09 -9.43 -4.49
N ASP A 243 -16.51 -10.09 -5.58
CA ASP A 243 -17.86 -10.67 -5.71
C ASP A 243 -18.10 -11.86 -4.75
N GLY A 244 -18.63 -11.53 -3.57
CA GLY A 244 -19.07 -12.46 -2.54
C GLY A 244 -17.91 -13.17 -1.83
N THR A 245 -16.72 -12.60 -1.85
CA THR A 245 -15.49 -13.13 -1.24
C THR A 245 -15.31 -12.61 0.19
N ASP A 246 -14.60 -13.39 1.00
CA ASP A 246 -14.27 -13.02 2.38
C ASP A 246 -13.09 -12.05 2.45
N ALA A 247 -12.17 -12.17 1.49
CA ALA A 247 -10.84 -11.57 1.45
C ALA A 247 -10.24 -11.63 0.03
N VAL A 248 -9.28 -10.75 -0.25
CA VAL A 248 -8.56 -10.68 -1.54
C VAL A 248 -7.08 -11.00 -1.37
N TYR A 249 -6.53 -11.79 -2.31
CA TYR A 249 -5.11 -12.08 -2.41
C TYR A 249 -4.57 -11.55 -3.75
N LEU A 250 -3.51 -10.74 -3.71
CA LEU A 250 -2.83 -10.25 -4.92
C LEU A 250 -1.49 -10.96 -5.08
N SER A 251 -1.33 -11.72 -6.16
CA SER A 251 -0.07 -12.35 -6.51
C SER A 251 0.52 -11.65 -7.72
N TRP A 252 1.76 -11.16 -7.60
CA TRP A 252 2.40 -10.37 -8.65
C TRP A 252 3.77 -10.97 -9.03
N ASP A 253 3.81 -11.66 -10.17
CA ASP A 253 5.07 -12.05 -10.80
C ASP A 253 5.73 -10.84 -11.47
N ILE A 254 7.02 -10.65 -11.24
CA ILE A 254 7.77 -9.55 -11.86
C ILE A 254 8.01 -9.77 -13.38
N ASP A 255 7.90 -11.01 -13.88
CA ASP A 255 7.99 -11.34 -15.29
C ASP A 255 6.79 -10.82 -16.11
N SER A 256 5.68 -10.46 -15.45
CA SER A 256 4.53 -9.81 -16.09
C SER A 256 4.89 -8.49 -16.78
N PHE A 257 6.04 -7.89 -16.43
CA PHE A 257 6.61 -6.75 -17.14
C PHE A 257 7.48 -7.17 -18.33
N ASP A 258 7.59 -6.29 -19.33
CA ASP A 258 8.55 -6.51 -20.41
C ASP A 258 9.99 -6.59 -19.83
N PRO A 259 10.87 -7.47 -20.35
CA PRO A 259 12.24 -7.62 -19.87
C PRO A 259 13.10 -6.34 -19.98
N ALA A 260 12.66 -5.31 -20.72
CA ALA A 260 13.23 -3.97 -20.67
C ALA A 260 13.07 -3.25 -19.31
N TYR A 261 12.08 -3.65 -18.51
CA TYR A 261 11.79 -3.11 -17.17
C TYR A 261 12.09 -4.12 -16.04
N ALA A 262 11.93 -5.41 -16.32
CA ALA A 262 12.17 -6.51 -15.36
C ALA A 262 13.10 -7.61 -15.93
N PRO A 263 14.37 -7.31 -16.29
CA PRO A 263 15.31 -8.31 -16.81
C PRO A 263 15.69 -9.38 -15.77
N GLY A 264 15.61 -9.06 -14.48
CA GLY A 264 15.98 -9.92 -13.36
C GLY A 264 14.88 -10.91 -12.98
N THR A 265 14.51 -11.80 -13.90
CA THR A 265 13.55 -12.90 -13.66
C THR A 265 14.01 -14.22 -14.30
N GLY A 266 13.43 -15.33 -13.86
CA GLY A 266 13.70 -16.67 -14.38
C GLY A 266 13.25 -16.86 -15.83
N GLU A 267 11.99 -16.52 -16.14
CA GLU A 267 11.34 -16.85 -17.42
C GLU A 267 10.84 -15.60 -18.18
N PRO A 268 11.75 -14.69 -18.59
CA PRO A 268 11.38 -13.43 -19.22
C PRO A 268 10.85 -13.61 -20.66
N GLU A 269 9.58 -13.28 -20.88
CA GLU A 269 8.96 -13.20 -22.21
C GLU A 269 8.84 -11.74 -22.70
N PRO A 270 9.21 -11.40 -23.96
CA PRO A 270 9.01 -10.06 -24.52
C PRO A 270 7.54 -9.65 -24.62
N ASN A 271 7.28 -8.35 -24.84
CA ASN A 271 5.95 -7.75 -25.02
C ASN A 271 5.07 -7.87 -23.76
N GLY A 272 5.67 -7.59 -22.59
CA GLY A 272 4.97 -7.50 -21.30
C GLY A 272 4.56 -6.07 -20.91
N LEU A 273 4.08 -5.88 -19.67
CA LEU A 273 3.68 -4.57 -19.15
C LEU A 273 4.86 -3.59 -19.15
N THR A 274 4.59 -2.32 -19.41
CA THR A 274 5.52 -1.26 -19.03
C THR A 274 5.44 -0.97 -17.53
N SER A 275 6.53 -0.45 -16.95
CA SER A 275 6.55 -0.03 -15.54
C SER A 275 5.46 1.00 -15.20
N ARG A 276 5.05 1.84 -16.17
CA ARG A 276 3.96 2.81 -16.00
C ARG A 276 2.60 2.15 -15.89
N GLU A 277 2.36 1.10 -16.64
CA GLU A 277 1.09 0.37 -16.64
C GLU A 277 0.90 -0.39 -15.33
N GLY A 278 1.91 -1.16 -14.89
CA GLY A 278 1.85 -1.87 -13.63
C GLY A 278 1.65 -0.95 -12.41
N ILE A 279 2.40 0.17 -12.33
CA ILE A 279 2.20 1.18 -11.27
C ILE A 279 0.78 1.76 -11.31
N ARG A 280 0.21 2.01 -12.49
CA ARG A 280 -1.16 2.52 -12.63
C ARG A 280 -2.19 1.46 -12.22
N MET A 281 -2.02 0.20 -12.63
CA MET A 281 -2.88 -0.91 -12.22
C MET A 281 -2.87 -1.08 -10.70
N VAL A 282 -1.70 -1.11 -10.06
CA VAL A 282 -1.59 -1.15 -8.59
C VAL A 282 -2.36 -0.02 -7.91
N ARG A 283 -2.22 1.23 -8.39
CA ARG A 283 -2.93 2.42 -7.85
C ARG A 283 -4.45 2.36 -8.03
N LEU A 284 -4.95 1.67 -9.05
CA LEU A 284 -6.38 1.46 -9.26
C LEU A 284 -6.90 0.36 -8.33
N LEU A 285 -6.22 -0.79 -8.32
CA LEU A 285 -6.61 -1.99 -7.57
C LEU A 285 -6.59 -1.79 -6.05
N SER A 286 -5.53 -1.20 -5.52
CA SER A 286 -5.34 -0.94 -4.07
C SER A 286 -6.49 -0.18 -3.42
N LYS A 287 -7.21 0.65 -4.17
CA LYS A 287 -8.37 1.41 -3.68
C LYS A 287 -9.67 0.60 -3.63
N SER A 288 -9.67 -0.61 -4.19
CA SER A 288 -10.83 -1.51 -4.29
C SER A 288 -10.80 -2.66 -3.29
N PHE A 289 -9.84 -2.72 -2.37
CA PHE A 289 -9.69 -3.82 -1.42
C PHE A 289 -9.75 -3.35 0.04
N ASP A 290 -10.44 -4.13 0.89
CA ASP A 290 -10.38 -3.95 2.34
C ASP A 290 -8.99 -4.35 2.86
N PRO A 291 -8.18 -3.41 3.38
CA PRO A 291 -6.85 -3.72 3.92
C PRO A 291 -6.91 -4.76 5.05
N ASP A 292 -7.97 -4.82 5.86
CA ASP A 292 -8.06 -5.75 7.00
C ASP A 292 -8.28 -7.20 6.56
N ARG A 293 -8.49 -7.44 5.25
CA ARG A 293 -8.74 -8.74 4.63
C ARG A 293 -7.95 -8.92 3.34
N PHE A 294 -6.73 -8.42 3.34
CA PHE A 294 -5.83 -8.42 2.20
C PHE A 294 -4.51 -9.15 2.49
N ALA A 295 -3.90 -9.72 1.46
CA ALA A 295 -2.53 -10.24 1.47
C ALA A 295 -1.93 -10.10 0.07
N MET A 296 -0.60 -9.99 -0.03
CA MET A 296 0.08 -10.03 -1.32
C MET A 296 1.44 -10.73 -1.29
N ASP A 297 1.85 -11.26 -2.44
CA ASP A 297 3.24 -11.61 -2.73
C ASP A 297 3.75 -10.91 -4.01
N LEU A 298 5.06 -10.71 -4.05
CA LEU A 298 5.79 -10.25 -5.24
C LEU A 298 6.98 -11.18 -5.46
N VAL A 299 6.97 -11.91 -6.57
CA VAL A 299 7.80 -13.12 -6.79
C VAL A 299 8.73 -13.01 -8.01
N GLU A 300 9.49 -14.09 -8.26
CA GLU A 300 10.43 -14.32 -9.36
C GLU A 300 11.54 -13.27 -9.59
N VAL A 301 11.69 -12.29 -8.69
CA VAL A 301 12.84 -11.38 -8.69
C VAL A 301 14.13 -12.17 -8.50
N ALA A 302 14.87 -12.37 -9.59
CA ALA A 302 16.10 -13.14 -9.70
C ALA A 302 17.29 -12.20 -10.03
N PRO A 303 18.00 -11.66 -9.00
CA PRO A 303 18.97 -10.58 -9.18
C PRO A 303 20.15 -10.93 -10.09
N ALA A 304 20.48 -12.21 -10.20
CA ALA A 304 21.58 -12.70 -11.05
C ALA A 304 21.38 -12.43 -12.56
N TYR A 305 20.15 -12.10 -12.99
CA TYR A 305 19.82 -11.75 -14.37
C TYR A 305 19.57 -10.25 -14.58
N ASP A 306 19.55 -9.44 -13.51
CA ASP A 306 19.49 -8.00 -13.61
C ASP A 306 20.89 -7.40 -13.83
N VAL A 307 21.18 -7.02 -15.07
CA VAL A 307 22.48 -6.42 -15.45
C VAL A 307 22.78 -5.07 -14.79
N SER A 308 21.79 -4.44 -14.14
CA SER A 308 22.02 -3.26 -13.31
C SER A 308 22.45 -3.61 -11.88
N ASP A 309 22.12 -4.80 -11.38
CA ASP A 309 22.49 -5.27 -10.04
C ASP A 309 23.90 -5.86 -9.96
N ASN A 310 24.90 -5.06 -10.34
CA ASN A 310 26.31 -5.46 -10.42
C ASN A 310 26.97 -5.84 -9.09
N SER A 311 26.23 -5.89 -7.97
CA SER A 311 26.77 -6.21 -6.64
C SER A 311 25.79 -6.85 -5.65
N SER A 312 24.49 -6.96 -5.96
CA SER A 312 23.42 -7.39 -5.05
C SER A 312 23.27 -6.59 -3.75
N TYR A 313 24.01 -5.46 -3.61
CA TYR A 313 24.02 -4.62 -2.42
C TYR A 313 23.15 -3.37 -2.54
N ASN A 314 22.93 -2.89 -3.77
CA ASN A 314 22.08 -1.71 -4.07
C ASN A 314 20.75 -2.09 -4.75
N GLY A 315 20.56 -3.36 -5.10
CA GLY A 315 19.50 -3.82 -6.00
C GLY A 315 19.69 -3.37 -7.45
N GLY A 316 18.93 -4.01 -8.35
CA GLY A 316 18.76 -3.60 -9.75
C GLY A 316 17.39 -3.00 -10.04
N ILE A 317 17.16 -2.60 -11.30
CA ILE A 317 15.90 -2.03 -11.77
C ILE A 317 14.69 -2.94 -11.51
N THR A 318 14.87 -4.25 -11.57
CA THR A 318 13.83 -5.25 -11.35
C THR A 318 13.37 -5.25 -9.88
N SER A 319 14.32 -5.27 -8.95
CA SER A 319 14.03 -5.12 -7.52
C SER A 319 13.54 -3.72 -7.14
N GLY A 320 13.98 -2.68 -7.86
CA GLY A 320 13.49 -1.31 -7.67
C GLY A 320 12.02 -1.15 -8.10
N LEU A 321 11.65 -1.74 -9.25
CA LEU A 321 10.27 -1.82 -9.71
C LEU A 321 9.42 -2.63 -8.73
N GLY A 322 9.88 -3.82 -8.34
CA GLY A 322 9.22 -4.67 -7.35
C GLY A 322 8.95 -3.97 -6.01
N GLN A 323 9.99 -3.35 -5.43
CA GLN A 323 9.85 -2.54 -4.21
C GLN A 323 8.83 -1.41 -4.42
N ARG A 324 8.84 -0.74 -5.58
CA ARG A 324 7.90 0.35 -5.86
C ARG A 324 6.46 -0.12 -5.94
N LEU A 325 6.18 -1.27 -6.56
CA LEU A 325 4.82 -1.82 -6.64
C LEU A 325 4.23 -2.06 -5.25
N ILE A 326 5.01 -2.63 -4.32
CA ILE A 326 4.60 -2.83 -2.92
C ILE A 326 4.27 -1.49 -2.25
N VAL A 327 5.11 -0.47 -2.42
CA VAL A 327 4.87 0.87 -1.83
C VAL A 327 3.63 1.54 -2.41
N GLU A 328 3.41 1.44 -3.72
CA GLU A 328 2.22 1.99 -4.39
C GLU A 328 0.94 1.28 -3.96
N LEU A 329 0.99 -0.04 -3.75
CA LEU A 329 -0.13 -0.83 -3.26
C LEU A 329 -0.50 -0.44 -1.83
N LEU A 330 0.48 -0.41 -0.93
CA LEU A 330 0.29 0.04 0.45
C LEU A 330 -0.23 1.50 0.48
N ALA A 331 0.27 2.37 -0.40
CA ALA A 331 -0.19 3.75 -0.50
C ALA A 331 -1.69 3.83 -0.83
N GLY A 332 -2.19 3.08 -1.81
CA GLY A 332 -3.63 3.05 -2.10
C GLY A 332 -4.47 2.37 -1.01
N LEU A 333 -4.00 1.26 -0.43
CA LEU A 333 -4.65 0.61 0.72
C LEU A 333 -4.75 1.57 1.92
N SER A 334 -3.77 2.47 2.09
CA SER A 334 -3.79 3.49 3.15
C SER A 334 -4.87 4.55 2.94
N LEU A 335 -5.19 4.88 1.68
CA LEU A 335 -6.31 5.75 1.34
C LEU A 335 -7.64 5.05 1.66
N THR A 336 -7.79 3.78 1.28
CA THR A 336 -8.96 2.96 1.63
C THR A 336 -9.17 2.86 3.14
N LYS A 337 -8.11 2.56 3.91
CA LYS A 337 -8.14 2.48 5.38
C LYS A 337 -8.62 3.78 6.03
N ARG A 338 -8.37 4.92 5.38
CA ARG A 338 -8.72 6.27 5.84
C ARG A 338 -10.05 6.79 5.26
N GLY A 339 -10.70 6.03 4.38
CA GLY A 339 -11.92 6.46 3.68
C GLY A 339 -11.69 7.63 2.71
N LEU A 340 -10.55 7.63 1.99
CA LEU A 340 -10.15 8.69 1.06
C LEU A 340 -10.02 8.15 -0.37
N ASP A 341 -10.47 8.93 -1.35
CA ASP A 341 -10.32 8.61 -2.79
C ASP A 341 -8.94 9.00 -3.35
N GLU A 342 -8.31 10.01 -2.76
CA GLU A 342 -7.03 10.60 -3.12
C GLU A 342 -6.23 11.04 -1.87
N GLY A 343 -4.91 11.08 -1.98
CA GLY A 343 -4.06 11.70 -0.97
C GLY A 343 -3.91 13.21 -1.20
N SER A 344 -3.15 13.88 -0.35
CA SER A 344 -2.89 15.32 -0.49
C SER A 344 -1.41 15.63 -0.24
N PRO A 345 -0.73 16.37 -1.15
CA PRO A 345 0.63 16.86 -0.92
C PRO A 345 0.72 17.93 0.16
N PHE A 346 -0.43 18.47 0.57
CA PHE A 346 -0.56 19.30 1.75
C PHE A 346 -1.11 18.41 2.87
N GLN A 347 -0.29 18.03 3.85
CA GLN A 347 -0.77 17.36 5.07
C GLN A 347 -1.93 18.18 5.67
N ASN A 348 -3.18 17.68 5.53
CA ASN A 348 -4.51 18.16 5.98
C ASN A 348 -4.68 19.57 6.57
N ASP A 349 -3.94 20.54 6.05
CA ASP A 349 -3.82 21.87 6.60
C ASP A 349 -3.25 22.83 5.54
N VAL A 350 -3.88 22.83 4.34
CA VAL A 350 -3.92 24.05 3.51
C VAL A 350 -4.41 25.23 4.35
N LEU A 351 -5.31 24.95 5.31
CA LEU A 351 -5.68 25.83 6.41
C LEU A 351 -4.50 26.22 7.30
N ALA A 352 -3.81 25.32 8.02
CA ALA A 352 -2.69 25.75 8.88
C ALA A 352 -1.50 26.36 8.12
N ALA A 353 -1.15 25.90 6.91
CA ALA A 353 -0.10 26.51 6.09
C ALA A 353 -0.46 27.94 5.64
N SER A 354 -1.72 28.17 5.26
CA SER A 354 -2.21 29.52 4.94
C SER A 354 -2.35 30.37 6.21
N ALA A 355 -2.81 29.79 7.32
CA ALA A 355 -2.91 30.43 8.62
C ALA A 355 -1.52 30.81 9.16
N ASP A 356 -0.47 30.01 8.95
CA ASP A 356 0.90 30.30 9.37
C ASP A 356 1.48 31.52 8.67
N ARG A 357 1.09 31.75 7.40
CA ARG A 357 1.39 32.98 6.68
C ARG A 357 0.72 34.19 7.35
N VAL A 358 -0.48 34.03 7.89
CA VAL A 358 -1.20 35.08 8.66
C VAL A 358 -0.61 35.24 10.07
N LYS A 359 -0.35 34.15 10.81
CA LYS A 359 0.37 34.16 12.11
C LYS A 359 1.75 34.84 11.94
N SER A 360 2.41 34.67 10.81
CA SER A 360 3.66 35.37 10.48
C SER A 360 3.49 36.86 10.19
N LYS A 361 2.31 37.35 9.79
CA LYS A 361 2.00 38.79 9.72
C LYS A 361 1.81 39.36 11.12
N LEU A 362 1.05 38.67 11.97
CA LEU A 362 0.83 39.06 13.37
C LEU A 362 2.15 39.13 14.16
N ARG A 363 3.04 38.14 14.01
CA ARG A 363 4.41 38.15 14.58
C ARG A 363 5.28 39.32 14.10
N ARG A 364 4.90 40.03 13.04
CA ARG A 364 5.57 41.22 12.50
C ARG A 364 4.80 42.51 12.80
N ASN A 365 3.84 42.47 13.74
CA ASN A 365 2.93 43.57 14.11
C ASN A 365 2.15 44.14 12.91
N MET A 366 1.90 43.34 11.88
CA MET A 366 1.06 43.72 10.74
C MET A 366 -0.40 43.38 11.03
N ARG A 367 -1.30 44.33 10.72
CA ARG A 367 -2.74 44.09 10.76
C ARG A 367 -3.19 43.14 9.65
N ILE A 368 -4.14 42.27 9.96
CA ILE A 368 -4.71 41.28 9.04
C ILE A 368 -6.11 41.69 8.58
N ASN A 369 -6.51 41.26 7.38
CA ASN A 369 -7.84 41.56 6.82
C ASN A 369 -8.91 40.52 7.18
N LEU A 370 -10.16 40.72 6.73
CA LEU A 370 -11.29 39.83 7.02
C LEU A 370 -11.06 38.38 6.58
N ASN A 371 -10.58 38.15 5.35
CA ASN A 371 -10.35 36.79 4.83
C ASN A 371 -9.24 36.08 5.61
N GLU A 372 -8.19 36.81 5.96
CA GLU A 372 -7.08 36.32 6.79
C GLU A 372 -7.52 36.02 8.23
N THR A 373 -8.49 36.77 8.74
CA THR A 373 -9.08 36.57 10.07
C THR A 373 -10.00 35.36 10.11
N LEU A 374 -10.87 35.21 9.10
CA LEU A 374 -11.73 34.03 8.95
C LEU A 374 -10.89 32.75 8.82
N LEU A 375 -9.81 32.78 8.04
CA LEU A 375 -8.88 31.68 7.88
C LEU A 375 -8.23 31.23 9.22
N LEU A 376 -7.79 32.18 10.05
CA LEU A 376 -7.27 31.87 11.40
C LEU A 376 -8.33 31.24 12.30
N PHE A 377 -9.55 31.79 12.31
CA PHE A 377 -10.63 31.23 13.12
C PHE A 377 -11.01 29.83 12.68
N THR A 378 -11.15 29.58 11.37
CA THR A 378 -11.45 28.25 10.83
C THR A 378 -10.37 27.22 11.18
N GLU A 379 -9.09 27.61 11.17
CA GLU A 379 -7.99 26.73 11.60
C GLU A 379 -8.05 26.39 13.09
N HIS A 380 -8.27 27.38 13.96
CA HIS A 380 -8.43 27.13 15.40
C HIS A 380 -9.70 26.32 15.74
N ILE A 381 -10.82 26.54 15.03
CA ILE A 381 -12.02 25.70 15.15
C ILE A 381 -11.68 24.26 14.78
N ALA A 382 -11.06 24.04 13.61
CA ALA A 382 -10.67 22.71 13.15
C ALA A 382 -9.66 22.02 14.09
N HIS A 383 -8.73 22.76 14.70
CA HIS A 383 -7.83 22.23 15.74
C HIS A 383 -8.60 21.79 16.98
N MET A 384 -9.45 22.66 17.54
CA MET A 384 -10.18 22.35 18.78
C MET A 384 -11.23 21.23 18.59
N LEU A 385 -11.83 21.12 17.40
CA LEU A 385 -12.68 19.97 17.06
C LEU A 385 -11.87 18.67 17.00
N ARG A 386 -10.64 18.70 16.45
CA ARG A 386 -9.70 17.56 16.48
C ARG A 386 -9.27 17.19 17.92
N GLU A 387 -9.24 18.15 18.85
CA GLU A 387 -9.04 17.92 20.29
C GLU A 387 -10.31 17.42 21.03
N GLY A 388 -11.44 17.24 20.34
CA GLY A 388 -12.71 16.79 20.95
C GLY A 388 -13.43 17.84 21.80
N LYS A 389 -13.09 19.13 21.67
CA LYS A 389 -13.75 20.22 22.42
C LYS A 389 -15.16 20.47 21.90
N GLY A 390 -16.11 20.59 22.82
CA GLY A 390 -17.50 20.93 22.49
C GLY A 390 -17.70 22.41 22.11
N TYR A 391 -18.83 22.71 21.46
CA TYR A 391 -19.19 24.05 20.96
C TYR A 391 -18.99 25.18 22.00
N ASP A 392 -19.47 25.02 23.24
CA ASP A 392 -19.35 26.05 24.29
C ASP A 392 -17.91 26.26 24.79
N GLN A 393 -17.02 25.28 24.61
CA GLN A 393 -15.60 25.45 24.90
C GLN A 393 -14.91 26.19 23.76
N ILE A 394 -15.13 25.75 22.52
CA ILE A 394 -14.64 26.38 21.29
C ILE A 394 -15.02 27.87 21.25
N LYS A 395 -16.29 28.19 21.54
CA LYS A 395 -16.82 29.57 21.55
C LYS A 395 -16.14 30.49 22.57
N ARG A 396 -15.74 29.96 23.73
CA ARG A 396 -15.00 30.71 24.76
C ARG A 396 -13.56 30.93 24.35
N GLU A 397 -12.85 29.89 23.93
CA GLU A 397 -11.43 29.95 23.57
C GLU A 397 -11.20 30.86 22.33
N ILE A 398 -12.11 30.82 21.34
CA ILE A 398 -12.06 31.68 20.14
C ILE A 398 -12.07 33.17 20.43
N SER A 399 -12.85 33.59 21.43
CA SER A 399 -13.00 35.02 21.77
C SER A 399 -11.68 35.69 22.22
N GLY A 400 -10.66 34.90 22.58
CA GLY A 400 -9.36 35.39 23.02
C GLY A 400 -8.21 35.31 21.99
N ILE A 401 -8.46 34.83 20.76
CA ILE A 401 -7.37 34.56 19.80
C ILE A 401 -6.76 35.86 19.23
N LEU A 402 -7.57 36.91 19.04
CA LEU A 402 -7.14 38.17 18.39
C LEU A 402 -7.62 39.39 19.17
N SER A 403 -6.75 40.40 19.29
CA SER A 403 -7.09 41.71 19.83
C SER A 403 -7.46 42.72 18.74
N SER A 404 -8.17 43.79 19.10
CA SER A 404 -8.71 44.78 18.14
C SER A 404 -7.63 45.58 17.39
N ASP A 405 -6.42 45.65 17.93
CA ASP A 405 -5.26 46.30 17.31
C ASP A 405 -4.55 45.44 16.26
N GLN A 406 -4.75 44.12 16.29
CA GLN A 406 -4.16 43.13 15.37
C GLN A 406 -4.91 42.99 14.02
N VAL A 407 -6.10 43.55 13.91
CA VAL A 407 -6.97 43.46 12.72
C VAL A 407 -7.14 44.83 12.04
N MET A 408 -7.44 44.84 10.75
CA MET A 408 -7.69 46.09 10.02
C MET A 408 -8.99 46.78 10.51
N PRO A 409 -9.08 48.12 10.50
CA PRO A 409 -10.32 48.83 10.83
C PRO A 409 -11.51 48.31 10.01
N GLY A 410 -12.64 48.07 10.66
CA GLY A 410 -13.83 47.44 10.08
C GLY A 410 -13.87 45.91 10.19
N THR A 411 -12.73 45.21 10.26
CA THR A 411 -12.68 43.75 10.47
C THR A 411 -13.34 43.28 11.78
N PRO A 412 -13.10 43.90 12.96
CA PRO A 412 -13.73 43.43 14.20
C PRO A 412 -15.21 43.79 14.33
N GLU A 413 -15.73 44.74 13.52
CA GLU A 413 -17.17 45.02 13.48
C GLU A 413 -17.96 43.98 12.67
N MET A 414 -17.32 43.35 11.67
CA MET A 414 -17.93 42.34 10.81
C MET A 414 -17.95 40.93 11.41
N LEU A 415 -17.35 40.71 12.59
CA LEU A 415 -17.22 39.39 13.22
C LEU A 415 -18.10 39.21 14.48
N ARG A 416 -19.14 40.05 14.64
CA ARG A 416 -19.93 40.19 15.88
C ARG A 416 -20.73 38.98 16.33
N ARG A 417 -20.92 37.96 15.48
CA ARG A 417 -21.26 36.58 15.87
C ARG A 417 -20.62 35.60 14.89
N LEU A 418 -20.11 34.51 15.44
CA LEU A 418 -19.56 33.35 14.73
C LEU A 418 -20.35 32.15 15.24
N ASP A 419 -21.36 31.76 14.47
CA ASP A 419 -22.07 30.49 14.66
C ASP A 419 -21.60 29.55 13.55
N PHE A 420 -21.29 28.31 13.93
CA PHE A 420 -20.85 27.24 13.07
C PHE A 420 -21.63 25.99 13.46
N GLU A 421 -22.04 25.21 12.46
CA GLU A 421 -22.79 23.97 12.64
C GLU A 421 -21.83 22.79 12.46
N ILE A 422 -21.93 21.77 13.33
CA ILE A 422 -21.11 20.55 13.21
C ILE A 422 -22.04 19.45 12.72
N LEU A 423 -22.09 19.23 11.41
CA LEU A 423 -22.83 18.13 10.81
C LEU A 423 -22.06 16.83 11.03
N SER A 424 -22.62 15.91 11.82
CA SER A 424 -21.94 14.72 12.34
C SER A 424 -21.95 13.52 11.39
N ASP A 425 -21.82 13.73 10.08
CA ASP A 425 -21.69 12.67 9.07
C ASP A 425 -20.57 13.01 8.07
N HIS A 426 -19.33 12.69 8.49
CA HIS A 426 -18.11 12.60 7.67
C HIS A 426 -17.68 13.78 6.77
N LYS A 427 -18.35 14.94 6.80
CA LYS A 427 -17.87 16.20 6.20
C LYS A 427 -18.07 17.38 7.14
N THR A 428 -16.98 18.03 7.56
CA THR A 428 -17.03 19.28 8.34
C THR A 428 -17.26 20.46 7.42
N GLU A 429 -18.50 20.92 7.30
CA GLU A 429 -18.87 22.13 6.56
C GLU A 429 -19.06 23.30 7.53
N ILE A 430 -18.30 24.40 7.37
CA ILE A 430 -18.35 25.57 8.26
C ILE A 430 -18.98 26.74 7.50
N THR A 431 -20.25 27.00 7.76
CA THR A 431 -21.02 28.09 7.11
C THR A 431 -21.14 29.31 8.04
N VAL A 432 -20.54 30.44 7.65
CA VAL A 432 -20.57 31.69 8.44
C VAL A 432 -21.75 32.57 8.00
N ASN A 433 -22.83 32.58 8.79
CA ASN A 433 -24.05 33.36 8.52
C ASN A 433 -24.15 34.63 9.39
N GLN A 434 -24.63 35.73 8.80
CA GLN A 434 -24.95 37.01 9.48
C GLN A 434 -26.26 37.59 8.91
N PRO A 435 -27.01 38.49 9.61
CA PRO A 435 -26.55 39.51 10.59
C PRO A 435 -27.51 39.71 11.83
N ILE A 436 -27.55 40.95 12.41
CA ILE A 436 -28.54 41.52 13.40
C ILE A 436 -28.26 41.16 14.90
N ALA A 437 -28.33 42.06 15.91
CA ALA A 437 -28.37 43.55 16.04
C ALA A 437 -27.98 44.00 17.49
N ILE A 438 -28.32 45.23 17.94
CA ILE A 438 -27.90 45.87 19.23
C ILE A 438 -29.13 46.25 20.11
N PRO A 439 -29.11 46.05 21.45
CA PRO A 439 -29.98 46.73 22.42
C PRO A 439 -29.33 48.00 23.01
N ASP A 440 -30.12 49.06 23.22
CA ASP A 440 -29.65 50.40 23.61
C ASP A 440 -28.88 50.49 24.95
N ALA A 441 -27.80 51.27 24.96
CA ALA A 441 -27.21 51.84 26.17
C ALA A 441 -26.64 53.26 25.92
N ALA A 442 -27.40 54.25 26.41
CA ALA A 442 -27.06 55.63 26.76
C ALA A 442 -25.74 56.30 26.27
N ARG A 443 -25.93 57.44 25.59
CA ARG A 443 -25.10 58.68 25.59
C ARG A 443 -23.81 58.67 26.44
N MET A 444 -22.69 58.93 25.78
CA MET A 444 -21.88 60.15 26.03
C MET A 444 -21.23 60.63 24.74
#